data_AF-A0A8T2Q7B8-F1
#
_entry.id   AF-A0A8T2Q7B8-F1
#
_cell.length_a   1.000
_cell.length_b   1.000
_cell.length_c   1.000
_cell.angle_alpha   90.00
_cell.angle_beta   90.00
_cell.angle_gamma   90.00
#
_symmetry.space_group_name_H-M   'P 1'
#
loop_
_entity.id
_entity.type
_entity.pdbx_description
1 polymer ?
#
loop_
_entity_poly.entity_id
_entity_poly.type
_entity_poly.pdbx_seq_one_letter_code
_entity_poly.pdbx_strand_id
1 'polypeptide(L)'
;MARTKKTARKLYPEGQDQNAQEQNAQEQNVQEQNPQKSQGNVSEKPSKKRVNYHVKSLREIRRAQKSVGLLIPRLPFMRVVKQITTNLCSLMKTSSFIM
;
A
#
# COMPACT_ATOMS: atom_id res chain seq x y z
N MET A 1 51.36 -0.95 24.98
CA MET A 1 50.29 0.06 25.18
C MET A 1 49.89 0.62 23.82
N ALA A 2 48.68 0.31 23.34
CA ALA A 2 48.22 0.69 22.00
C ALA A 2 47.52 2.06 22.02
N ARG A 3 47.98 2.97 21.15
CA ARG A 3 47.53 4.37 21.07
C ARG A 3 46.18 4.47 20.35
N THR A 4 45.10 4.76 21.07
CA THR A 4 43.77 5.02 20.51
C THR A 4 43.66 6.47 20.03
N LYS A 5 43.99 6.75 18.76
CA LYS A 5 43.63 8.03 18.14
C LYS A 5 42.23 7.92 17.54
N LYS A 6 41.30 8.78 17.98
CA LYS A 6 40.06 9.05 17.24
C LYS A 6 40.42 9.91 16.03
N THR A 7 40.15 9.43 14.82
CA THR A 7 40.21 10.24 13.60
C THR A 7 38.91 11.03 13.46
N ALA A 8 39.02 12.35 13.22
CA ALA A 8 37.87 13.23 13.05
C ALA A 8 37.12 12.89 11.76
N ARG A 9 35.78 12.91 11.79
CA ARG A 9 34.96 12.85 10.58
C ARG A 9 35.13 14.17 9.83
N LYS A 10 35.51 14.07 8.56
CA LYS A 10 35.66 15.20 7.65
C LYS A 10 34.28 15.85 7.44
N LEU A 11 34.10 17.08 7.94
CA LEU A 11 32.99 17.94 7.57
C LEU A 11 33.44 18.73 6.35
N TYR A 12 33.02 18.31 5.16
CA TYR A 12 33.10 19.21 4.01
C TYR A 12 32.00 20.26 4.18
N PRO A 13 32.27 21.55 3.94
CA PRO A 13 31.22 22.53 3.83
C PRO A 13 30.44 22.27 2.54
N GLU A 14 29.12 22.35 2.64
CA GLU A 14 28.17 22.37 1.55
C GLU A 14 28.45 23.64 0.71
N GLY A 15 29.27 23.49 -0.33
CA GLY A 15 29.54 24.52 -1.33
C GLY A 15 28.58 24.35 -2.50
N GLN A 16 27.73 25.35 -2.71
CA GLN A 16 26.81 25.43 -3.84
C GLN A 16 27.59 25.79 -5.10
N ASP A 17 27.87 24.81 -5.95
CA ASP A 17 28.30 25.06 -7.33
C ASP A 17 27.18 24.61 -8.28
N GLN A 18 26.46 25.59 -8.82
CA GLN A 18 25.50 25.41 -9.88
C GLN A 18 26.24 25.27 -11.22
N ASN A 19 25.82 24.31 -12.04
CA ASN A 19 26.24 24.01 -13.43
C ASN A 19 27.42 23.05 -13.63
N ALA A 20 27.10 21.75 -13.66
CA ALA A 20 27.68 20.82 -14.63
C ALA A 20 26.61 19.77 -15.00
N GLN A 21 26.13 19.81 -16.25
CA GLN A 21 25.14 18.87 -16.78
C GLN A 21 25.72 17.47 -16.99
N GLU A 22 24.87 16.50 -16.66
CA GLU A 22 24.69 15.19 -17.31
C GLU A 22 25.86 14.23 -17.42
N GLN A 23 25.87 13.21 -16.55
CA GLN A 23 26.15 11.84 -16.99
C GLN A 23 25.22 10.84 -16.29
N ASN A 24 24.54 10.04 -17.12
CA ASN A 24 23.77 8.86 -16.79
C ASN A 24 24.45 7.99 -15.70
N ALA A 25 23.80 7.82 -14.56
CA ALA A 25 24.08 6.71 -13.66
C ALA A 25 22.80 6.34 -12.91
N GLN A 26 22.39 5.10 -13.07
CA GLN A 26 21.28 4.43 -12.39
C GLN A 26 21.19 4.88 -10.92
N GLU A 27 20.11 5.61 -10.59
CA GLU A 27 19.76 5.89 -9.20
C GLU A 27 19.33 4.59 -8.54
N GLN A 28 20.32 3.85 -8.04
CA GLN A 28 20.10 2.75 -7.12
C GLN A 28 19.48 3.33 -5.86
N ASN A 29 18.29 2.87 -5.55
CA ASN A 29 17.58 3.12 -4.30
C ASN A 29 18.44 2.61 -3.13
N VAL A 30 19.33 3.45 -2.60
CA VAL A 30 20.05 3.17 -1.37
C VAL A 30 19.10 3.48 -0.21
N GLN A 31 18.27 2.49 0.14
CA GLN A 31 17.67 2.46 1.46
C GLN A 31 18.79 2.44 2.49
N GLU A 32 19.01 3.56 3.18
CA GLU A 32 19.83 3.64 4.38
C GLU A 32 19.19 2.78 5.49
N GLN A 33 19.46 1.49 5.47
CA GLN A 33 19.28 0.62 6.64
C GLN A 33 20.56 0.67 7.46
N ASN A 34 20.53 1.42 8.55
CA ASN A 34 21.59 1.52 9.54
C ASN A 34 21.81 0.14 10.23
N PRO A 35 22.98 -0.53 10.09
CA PRO A 35 23.26 -1.76 10.82
C PRO A 35 24.34 -1.48 11.88
N GLN A 36 23.95 -1.34 13.15
CA GLN A 36 24.91 -1.39 14.26
C GLN A 36 24.48 -2.38 15.34
N LYS A 37 25.02 -3.61 15.16
CA LYS A 37 25.65 -4.52 16.14
C LYS A 37 24.87 -4.93 17.41
N SER A 38 24.43 -6.19 17.42
CA SER A 38 24.78 -7.15 18.48
C SER A 38 24.65 -8.57 17.97
N GLN A 39 25.67 -9.39 18.23
CA GLN A 39 25.76 -10.80 17.86
C GLN A 39 24.61 -11.61 18.46
N GLY A 40 23.95 -12.43 17.63
CA GLY A 40 22.92 -13.37 18.05
C GLY A 40 22.11 -13.88 16.85
N ASN A 41 22.20 -15.18 16.59
CA ASN A 41 21.47 -15.89 15.53
C ASN A 41 19.95 -15.69 15.63
N VAL A 42 19.33 -15.28 14.52
CA VAL A 42 18.14 -15.79 13.81
C VAL A 42 17.68 -14.63 12.94
N SER A 43 17.65 -14.81 11.62
CA SER A 43 17.10 -13.82 10.69
C SER A 43 15.58 -13.71 10.86
N GLU A 44 15.14 -13.04 11.92
CA GLU A 44 13.74 -12.73 12.13
C GLU A 44 13.34 -11.64 11.14
N LYS A 45 12.45 -12.00 10.21
CA LYS A 45 11.85 -11.06 9.26
C LYS A 45 11.25 -9.89 10.06
N PRO A 46 11.41 -8.62 9.61
CA PRO A 46 10.84 -7.49 10.32
C PRO A 46 9.33 -7.70 10.48
N SER A 47 8.88 -7.80 11.72
CA SER A 47 7.46 -8.03 12.01
C SER A 47 6.67 -6.82 11.53
N LYS A 48 5.67 -7.06 10.67
CA LYS A 48 4.83 -5.98 10.13
C LYS A 48 4.07 -5.34 11.30
N LYS A 49 4.35 -4.07 11.60
CA LYS A 49 3.59 -3.30 12.59
C LYS A 49 2.12 -3.30 12.21
N ARG A 50 1.26 -3.79 13.12
CA ARG A 50 -0.19 -3.80 12.92
C ARG A 50 -0.71 -2.37 13.03
N VAL A 51 -1.40 -1.90 12.00
CA VAL A 51 -2.05 -0.59 12.03
C VAL A 51 -3.36 -0.69 12.81
N ASN A 52 -3.61 0.27 13.69
CA ASN A 52 -4.84 0.39 14.48
C ASN A 52 -6.09 0.41 13.58
N TYR A 53 -7.15 -0.27 14.01
CA TYR A 53 -8.40 -0.37 13.28
C TYR A 53 -8.97 1.01 12.90
N HIS A 54 -9.09 1.91 13.87
CA HIS A 54 -9.57 3.28 13.65
C HIS A 54 -8.82 4.01 12.51
N VAL A 55 -7.50 3.86 12.46
CA VAL A 55 -6.65 4.47 11.43
C VAL A 55 -6.87 3.84 10.05
N LYS A 56 -7.15 2.53 9.98
CA LYS A 56 -7.53 1.85 8.74
C LYS A 56 -8.90 2.31 8.25
N SER A 57 -9.90 2.34 9.13
CA SER A 57 -11.27 2.74 8.77
C SER A 57 -11.34 4.18 8.27
N LEU A 58 -10.66 5.13 8.92
CA LEU A 58 -10.60 6.52 8.45
C LEU A 58 -9.93 6.65 7.08
N ARG A 59 -8.94 5.80 6.76
CA ARG A 59 -8.30 5.77 5.45
C ARG A 59 -9.25 5.26 4.37
N GLU A 60 -10.01 4.21 4.69
CA GLU A 60 -11.03 3.64 3.79
C GLU A 60 -12.15 4.64 3.50
N ILE A 61 -12.66 5.36 4.51
CA ILE A 61 -13.67 6.42 4.35
C ILE A 61 -13.18 7.51 3.39
N ARG A 62 -11.99 8.07 3.64
CA ARG A 62 -11.41 9.11 2.78
C ARG A 62 -11.20 8.62 1.34
N ARG A 63 -10.79 7.35 1.15
CA ARG A 63 -10.64 6.74 -0.17
C ARG A 63 -11.98 6.63 -0.88
N ALA A 64 -13.01 6.10 -0.20
CA ALA A 64 -14.35 5.91 -0.76
C ALA A 64 -15.03 7.24 -1.12
N GLN A 65 -14.77 8.30 -0.35
CA GLN A 65 -15.32 9.63 -0.61
C GLN A 65 -14.59 10.39 -1.72
N LYS A 66 -13.29 10.10 -1.96
CA LYS A 66 -12.50 10.77 -3.01
C LYS A 66 -12.90 10.34 -4.43
N SER A 67 -13.38 9.12 -4.61
CA SER A 67 -13.73 8.55 -5.91
C SER A 67 -15.17 8.04 -5.93
N VAL A 68 -15.91 8.28 -7.01
CA VAL A 68 -17.33 7.89 -7.12
C VAL A 68 -17.50 6.50 -7.78
N GLY A 69 -16.85 5.48 -7.22
CA GLY A 69 -16.94 4.10 -7.72
C GLY A 69 -18.10 3.30 -7.11
N LEU A 70 -18.58 2.28 -7.81
CA LEU A 70 -19.49 1.30 -7.22
C LEU A 70 -18.76 0.53 -6.11
N LEU A 71 -19.35 0.49 -4.91
CA LEU A 71 -18.81 -0.27 -3.78
C LEU A 71 -18.99 -1.79 -3.96
N ILE A 72 -20.04 -2.18 -4.67
CA ILE A 72 -20.38 -3.58 -4.95
C ILE A 72 -19.88 -3.95 -6.35
N PRO A 73 -19.16 -5.08 -6.53
CA PRO A 73 -18.70 -5.50 -7.85
C PRO A 73 -19.86 -5.79 -8.80
N ARG A 74 -19.69 -5.45 -10.09
CA ARG A 74 -20.75 -5.54 -11.10
C ARG A 74 -21.28 -6.96 -11.31
N LEU A 75 -20.40 -7.95 -11.43
CA LEU A 75 -20.78 -9.33 -11.75
C LEU A 75 -21.67 -10.01 -10.70
N PRO A 76 -21.33 -10.02 -9.40
CA PRO A 76 -22.19 -10.61 -8.38
C PRO A 76 -23.53 -9.86 -8.27
N PHE A 77 -23.52 -8.52 -8.34
CA PHE A 77 -24.75 -7.72 -8.32
C PHE A 77 -25.68 -8.09 -9.49
N MET A 78 -25.13 -8.17 -10.71
CA MET A 78 -25.89 -8.56 -11.90
C MET A 78 -26.49 -9.97 -11.80
N ARG A 79 -25.78 -10.93 -11.22
CA ARG A 79 -26.32 -12.30 -11.01
C ARG A 79 -27.55 -12.28 -10.11
N VAL A 80 -27.48 -11.53 -9.01
CA VAL A 80 -28.61 -11.38 -8.07
C VAL A 80 -29.80 -10.72 -8.75
N VAL A 81 -29.57 -9.63 -9.51
CA VAL A 81 -30.63 -8.97 -10.27
C VAL A 81 -31.32 -9.96 -11.21
N LYS A 82 -30.55 -10.72 -12.00
CA LYS A 82 -31.09 -11.74 -12.92
C LYS A 82 -31.92 -12.79 -12.19
N GLN A 83 -31.46 -13.28 -11.05
CA GLN A 83 -32.19 -14.28 -10.26
C GLN A 83 -33.55 -13.72 -9.80
N ILE A 84 -33.57 -12.52 -9.22
CA ILE A 84 -34.80 -11.88 -8.76
C ILE A 84 -35.75 -11.65 -9.93
N THR A 85 -35.27 -11.09 -11.04
CA THR A 85 -36.12 -10.84 -12.22
C THR A 85 -36.67 -12.12 -12.83
N THR A 86 -35.91 -13.21 -12.80
CA THR A 86 -36.36 -14.51 -13.32
C THR A 86 -37.49 -15.06 -12.45
N ASN A 87 -37.35 -14.99 -11.12
CA ASN A 87 -38.37 -15.42 -10.18
C ASN A 87 -39.66 -14.58 -10.31
N LEU A 88 -39.53 -13.27 -10.42
CA LEU A 88 -40.68 -12.38 -10.63
C LEU A 88 -41.38 -12.65 -11.97
N CYS A 89 -40.62 -12.81 -13.06
CA CYS A 89 -41.19 -13.09 -14.37
C CYS A 89 -41.88 -14.47 -14.41
N SER A 90 -41.30 -15.47 -13.74
CA SER A 90 -41.94 -16.79 -13.60
C SER A 90 -43.25 -16.70 -12.83
N LEU A 91 -43.27 -15.95 -11.72
CA LEU A 91 -44.45 -15.76 -10.89
C LEU A 91 -45.59 -15.06 -11.64
N MET A 92 -45.27 -14.04 -12.44
CA MET A 92 -46.27 -13.32 -13.25
C MET A 92 -46.84 -14.20 -14.36
N LYS A 93 -46.01 -15.05 -15.00
CA LYS A 93 -46.46 -15.96 -16.08
C LYS A 93 -47.44 -17.02 -15.59
N THR A 94 -47.18 -17.61 -14.43
CA THR A 94 -48.07 -18.63 -13.84
C THR A 94 -49.38 -18.02 -13.33
N SER A 95 -49.37 -16.74 -12.94
CA SER A 95 -50.58 -16.05 -12.48
C SER A 95 -51.59 -15.79 -13.61
N SER A 96 -51.13 -15.58 -14.85
CA SER A 96 -52.01 -15.42 -16.02
C SER A 96 -52.51 -16.73 -16.63
N PHE A 97 -52.02 -17.88 -16.16
CA PHE A 97 -52.39 -19.20 -16.68
C PHE A 97 -53.45 -19.91 -15.82
N ILE A 98 -53.84 -19.33 -14.67
CA ILE A 98 -54.79 -19.90 -13.70
C ILE A 98 -56.14 -19.13 -13.68
N MET A 99 -56.32 -18.13 -14.53
CA MET A 99 -57.62 -17.45 -14.78
C MET A 99 -58.08 -17.72 -16.19
#